data_AF-A0A327J8R4-F1
#
_entry.id   AF-A0A327J8R4-F1
#
_cell.length_a   1.000
_cell.length_b   1.000
_cell.length_c   1.000
_cell.angle_alpha   90.00
_cell.angle_beta   90.00
_cell.angle_gamma   90.00
#
_symmetry.space_group_name_H-M   'P 1'
#
loop_
_entity.id
_entity.type
_entity.pdbx_description
1 polymer ?
#
loop_
_entity_poly.entity_id
_entity_poly.type
_entity_poly.pdbx_seq_one_letter_code
_entity_poly.pdbx_strand_id
1 'polypeptide(L)'
;MSFTIISSGKEKTFNDKELVVISSKEGFDYYLNVGFEFMLTVQYNKEKNICTLLNQFDNPKFLFKGQPIGTKIEIDKICKIMIADSNEFITIKVDQKPSNTVSEIAATGLTEDDVKSLYGGEVNATTRIKLEKIKTDLEKERVSIFKQVSYKINELKKKISMNSKAGIVLHLALLFASLVCAFGVSNYLTGLPLKDAGSVIQMPVNLKLIMIYTLTIYGIGLMLKQGIFIFLQKENSNSEKLAGTFMTVMSSIFYAAVYVINVLYYISPKSFPIFAIMISLFFVLTTVALSVACGYFKSSSADCSRELDKLEYREDFEGVIKKYQQLITMLINNLSVTKIRNIKDKLFSLQLKSVGETIVGILTAPFLAYGVSNTLAMCFPEAAGWIRISGLRISPVFLVLATFLIIFAFFMFVNAFWSNKKILASEVLKKDGYSNYLLHGVEILGIEGVRRANIEMRRSFIIGLCIIFIEFSMNVSYFTQEIGGDLSGLLLSFVAALVPTALLIAETYMLSQTKFEIYACEELISELDRD
;
A
#
# COMPACT_ATOMS: atom_id res chain seq x y z
N MET A 1 -19.36 17.95 -49.12
CA MET A 1 -18.91 16.82 -48.27
C MET A 1 -17.52 16.40 -48.70
N SER A 2 -16.71 15.90 -47.77
CA SER A 2 -15.26 15.72 -47.97
C SER A 2 -14.78 14.31 -47.69
N PHE A 3 -13.72 13.92 -48.38
CA PHE A 3 -12.92 12.77 -48.01
C PHE A 3 -11.44 13.14 -48.10
N THR A 4 -10.63 12.48 -47.28
CA THR A 4 -9.20 12.77 -47.16
C THR A 4 -8.40 11.57 -47.62
N ILE A 5 -7.41 11.81 -48.48
CA ILE A 5 -6.42 10.82 -48.91
C ILE A 5 -5.11 11.13 -48.20
N ILE A 6 -4.53 10.13 -47.56
CA ILE A 6 -3.29 10.20 -46.77
C ILE A 6 -2.29 9.18 -47.30
N SER A 7 -1.04 9.58 -47.47
CA SER A 7 0.11 8.74 -47.77
C SER A 7 1.29 9.08 -46.85
N SER A 8 2.46 8.44 -47.01
CA SER A 8 3.59 8.50 -46.07
C SER A 8 4.10 9.92 -45.75
N GLY A 9 3.92 10.87 -46.66
CA GLY A 9 4.36 12.25 -46.50
C GLY A 9 3.39 13.31 -47.03
N LYS A 10 2.14 12.95 -47.34
CA LYS A 10 1.15 13.87 -47.90
C LYS A 10 -0.24 13.54 -47.40
N GLU A 11 -1.01 14.58 -47.11
CA GLU A 11 -2.42 14.52 -46.76
C GLU A 11 -3.15 15.56 -47.60
N LYS A 12 -4.25 15.17 -48.24
CA LYS A 12 -5.07 16.07 -49.05
C LYS A 12 -6.55 15.76 -48.90
N THR A 13 -7.30 16.76 -48.47
CA THR A 13 -8.76 16.70 -48.35
C THR A 13 -9.40 17.22 -49.64
N PHE A 14 -10.38 16.49 -50.15
CA PHE A 14 -11.14 16.85 -51.34
C PHE A 14 -12.56 17.24 -50.94
N ASN A 15 -12.89 18.50 -51.16
CA ASN A 15 -14.24 19.03 -50.91
C ASN A 15 -15.01 19.02 -52.24
N ASP A 16 -16.20 18.42 -52.24
CA ASP A 16 -17.19 18.48 -53.32
C ASP A 16 -16.75 17.91 -54.68
N LYS A 17 -15.70 17.08 -54.70
CA LYS A 17 -15.25 16.36 -55.89
C LYS A 17 -15.71 14.90 -55.83
N GLU A 18 -16.47 14.46 -56.83
CA GLU A 18 -17.04 13.09 -56.86
C GLU A 18 -16.06 12.04 -57.37
N LEU A 19 -15.00 12.46 -58.06
CA LEU A 19 -14.03 11.55 -58.66
C LEU A 19 -12.63 12.14 -58.49
N VAL A 20 -11.73 11.37 -57.88
CA VAL A 20 -10.34 11.74 -57.62
C VAL A 20 -9.43 10.63 -58.13
N VAL A 21 -8.44 11.01 -58.96
CA VAL A 21 -7.47 10.06 -59.49
C VAL A 21 -6.15 10.12 -58.72
N ILE A 22 -5.73 8.96 -58.21
CA ILE A 22 -4.42 8.74 -57.59
C ILE A 22 -3.50 8.12 -58.64
N SER A 23 -2.35 8.74 -58.93
CA SER A 23 -1.44 8.24 -59.95
C SER A 23 0.03 8.54 -59.64
N SER A 24 0.92 7.76 -60.25
CA SER A 24 2.37 8.00 -60.29
C SER A 24 2.80 9.01 -61.35
N LYS A 25 1.87 9.55 -62.16
CA LYS A 25 2.15 10.63 -63.13
C LYS A 25 1.77 11.99 -62.54
N GLU A 26 2.61 12.98 -62.76
CA GLU A 26 2.31 14.37 -62.39
C GLU A 26 1.13 14.90 -63.21
N GLY A 27 0.33 15.82 -62.64
CA GLY A 27 -0.85 16.40 -63.30
C GLY A 27 -2.20 15.78 -62.89
N PHE A 28 -2.22 14.68 -62.15
CA PHE A 28 -3.44 14.09 -61.57
C PHE A 28 -3.75 14.61 -60.16
N ASP A 29 -4.97 14.35 -59.67
CA ASP A 29 -5.50 14.93 -58.43
C ASP A 29 -4.67 14.62 -57.17
N TYR A 30 -4.10 13.41 -57.12
CA TYR A 30 -3.23 12.95 -56.05
C TYR A 30 -2.02 12.20 -56.63
N TYR A 31 -0.89 12.90 -56.76
CA TYR A 31 0.38 12.33 -57.17
C TYR A 31 1.04 11.51 -56.05
N LEU A 32 1.51 10.31 -56.37
CA LEU A 32 2.26 9.42 -55.48
C LEU A 32 3.40 8.71 -56.24
N ASN A 33 4.66 8.92 -55.83
CA ASN A 33 5.81 8.27 -56.44
C ASN A 33 6.12 6.92 -55.78
N VAL A 34 5.84 5.81 -56.47
CA VAL A 34 6.02 4.44 -55.95
C VAL A 34 6.86 3.54 -56.86
N GLY A 35 7.70 4.11 -57.74
CA GLY A 35 8.65 3.33 -58.54
C GLY A 35 8.03 2.43 -59.62
N PHE A 36 6.70 2.47 -59.82
CA PHE A 36 5.99 1.85 -60.94
C PHE A 36 4.80 2.70 -61.38
N GLU A 37 4.36 2.52 -62.62
CA GLU A 37 3.20 3.26 -63.15
C GLU A 37 1.88 2.68 -62.63
N PHE A 38 1.00 3.52 -62.10
CA PHE A 38 -0.33 3.11 -61.69
C PHE A 38 -1.37 4.25 -61.78
N MET A 39 -2.64 3.83 -61.75
CA MET A 39 -3.79 4.73 -61.64
C MET A 39 -4.87 4.04 -60.80
N LEU A 40 -5.28 4.69 -59.73
CA LEU A 40 -6.44 4.32 -58.92
C LEU A 40 -7.45 5.45 -58.97
N THR A 41 -8.74 5.13 -58.98
CA THR A 41 -9.81 6.14 -58.95
C THR A 41 -10.65 5.99 -57.70
N VAL A 42 -10.77 7.07 -56.93
CA VAL A 42 -11.69 7.17 -55.81
C VAL A 42 -12.97 7.84 -56.31
N GLN A 43 -14.06 7.09 -56.31
CA GLN A 43 -15.39 7.61 -56.61
C GLN A 43 -16.15 7.83 -55.30
N TYR A 44 -16.58 9.05 -55.04
CA TYR A 44 -17.39 9.38 -53.87
C TYR A 44 -18.87 9.43 -54.24
N ASN A 45 -19.67 8.55 -53.62
CA ASN A 45 -21.11 8.54 -53.79
C ASN A 45 -21.78 9.40 -52.72
N LYS A 46 -22.31 10.56 -53.13
CA LYS A 46 -22.97 11.56 -52.26
C LYS A 46 -24.25 11.02 -51.59
N GLU A 47 -25.00 10.13 -52.22
CA GLU A 47 -26.26 9.60 -51.67
C GLU A 47 -26.02 8.59 -50.55
N LYS A 48 -24.95 7.78 -50.68
CA LYS A 48 -24.62 6.73 -49.70
C LYS A 48 -23.51 7.12 -48.71
N ASN A 49 -22.84 8.25 -48.94
CA ASN A 49 -21.66 8.70 -48.20
C ASN A 49 -20.56 7.62 -48.11
N ILE A 50 -20.31 6.93 -49.23
CA ILE A 50 -19.32 5.86 -49.36
C ILE A 50 -18.33 6.24 -50.46
N CYS A 51 -17.04 5.98 -50.23
CA CYS A 51 -16.03 6.03 -51.28
C CYS A 51 -15.83 4.64 -51.89
N THR A 52 -15.85 4.53 -53.20
CA THR A 52 -15.46 3.32 -53.92
C THR A 52 -14.10 3.54 -54.55
N LEU A 53 -13.11 2.74 -54.15
CA LEU A 53 -11.82 2.73 -54.82
C LEU A 53 -11.84 1.71 -55.97
N LEU A 54 -11.41 2.17 -57.14
CA LEU A 54 -11.32 1.38 -58.36
C LEU A 54 -9.85 1.18 -58.74
N ASN A 55 -9.45 -0.08 -58.83
CA ASN A 55 -8.17 -0.51 -59.37
C ASN A 55 -8.36 -0.89 -60.84
N GLN A 56 -8.36 0.12 -61.71
CA GLN A 56 -8.76 -0.01 -63.11
C GLN A 56 -7.91 -1.00 -63.92
N PHE A 57 -6.67 -1.24 -63.47
CA PHE A 57 -5.71 -2.12 -64.14
C PHE A 57 -5.45 -3.43 -63.37
N ASP A 58 -6.28 -3.73 -62.35
CA ASP A 58 -6.17 -4.93 -61.50
C ASP A 58 -4.74 -5.22 -61.03
N ASN A 59 -4.02 -4.16 -60.62
CA ASN A 59 -2.63 -4.29 -60.22
C ASN A 59 -2.55 -5.04 -58.87
N PRO A 60 -1.88 -6.20 -58.80
CA PRO A 60 -1.85 -7.03 -57.60
C PRO A 60 -0.98 -6.44 -56.47
N LYS A 61 -0.23 -5.38 -56.74
CA LYS A 61 0.62 -4.72 -55.74
C LYS A 61 -0.16 -3.92 -54.69
N PHE A 62 -1.43 -3.60 -54.93
CA PHE A 62 -2.26 -2.93 -53.93
C PHE A 62 -2.91 -3.96 -53.01
N LEU A 63 -2.55 -3.91 -51.73
CA LEU A 63 -2.94 -4.90 -50.73
C LEU A 63 -3.86 -4.29 -49.66
N PHE A 64 -5.00 -4.94 -49.43
CA PHE A 64 -5.87 -4.68 -48.29
C PHE A 64 -5.84 -5.89 -47.35
N LYS A 65 -5.47 -5.67 -46.08
CA LYS A 65 -5.27 -6.74 -45.09
C LYS A 65 -4.33 -7.88 -45.57
N GLY A 66 -3.34 -7.53 -46.38
CA GLY A 66 -2.35 -8.46 -46.92
C GLY A 66 -2.78 -9.23 -48.18
N GLN A 67 -3.96 -8.96 -48.73
CA GLN A 67 -4.46 -9.58 -49.97
C GLN A 67 -4.66 -8.54 -51.08
N PRO A 68 -4.47 -8.89 -52.37
CA PRO A 68 -4.75 -7.98 -53.49
C PRO A 68 -6.20 -7.48 -53.49
N ILE A 69 -6.40 -6.18 -53.73
CA ILE A 69 -7.70 -5.51 -53.63
C ILE A 69 -8.71 -5.84 -54.74
N GLY A 70 -8.31 -6.63 -55.75
CA GLY A 70 -9.10 -6.87 -56.96
C GLY A 70 -9.43 -5.57 -57.71
N THR A 71 -10.55 -5.52 -58.41
CA THR A 71 -10.96 -4.38 -59.25
C THR A 71 -11.65 -3.25 -58.49
N LYS A 72 -12.31 -3.54 -57.36
CA LYS A 72 -13.06 -2.54 -56.57
C LYS A 72 -13.09 -2.84 -55.08
N ILE A 73 -13.06 -1.79 -54.27
CA ILE A 73 -13.30 -1.82 -52.82
C ILE A 73 -14.24 -0.68 -52.42
N GLU A 74 -15.25 -0.99 -51.61
CA GLU A 74 -16.13 0.00 -50.98
C GLU A 74 -15.60 0.40 -49.60
N ILE A 75 -15.63 1.69 -49.28
CA ILE A 75 -15.02 2.31 -48.11
C ILE A 75 -16.07 3.17 -47.41
N ASP A 76 -16.49 2.72 -46.23
CA ASP A 76 -17.52 3.35 -45.40
C ASP A 76 -16.97 4.41 -44.43
N LYS A 77 -15.81 4.16 -43.83
CA LYS A 77 -15.18 5.00 -42.79
C LYS A 77 -13.72 5.29 -43.07
N ILE A 78 -12.88 4.25 -43.03
CA ILE A 78 -11.45 4.36 -43.28
C ILE A 78 -10.95 3.06 -43.89
N CYS A 79 -10.14 3.18 -44.96
CA CYS A 79 -9.50 2.04 -45.59
C CYS A 79 -8.02 2.38 -45.82
N LYS A 80 -7.13 1.49 -45.37
CA LYS A 80 -5.68 1.58 -45.60
C LYS A 80 -5.25 0.48 -46.54
N ILE A 81 -4.58 0.88 -47.62
CA ILE A 81 -4.05 0.02 -48.66
C ILE A 81 -2.53 0.13 -48.61
N MET A 82 -1.88 -1.02 -48.51
CA MET A 82 -0.44 -1.13 -48.55
C MET A 82 0.00 -1.38 -49.99
N ILE A 83 1.16 -0.86 -50.36
CA ILE A 83 1.75 -1.11 -51.68
C ILE A 83 2.88 -2.12 -51.51
N ALA A 84 2.74 -3.28 -52.14
CA ALA A 84 3.72 -4.36 -52.12
C ALA A 84 5.11 -3.83 -52.52
N ASP A 85 6.14 -4.33 -51.84
CA ASP A 85 7.55 -3.97 -52.04
C ASP A 85 7.88 -2.48 -51.77
N SER A 86 7.03 -1.77 -51.01
CA SER A 86 7.28 -0.39 -50.57
C SER A 86 6.81 -0.14 -49.14
N ASN A 87 7.39 0.87 -48.48
CA ASN A 87 6.88 1.38 -47.20
C ASN A 87 5.72 2.38 -47.37
N GLU A 88 5.24 2.55 -48.60
CA GLU A 88 4.21 3.50 -48.97
C GLU A 88 2.81 2.92 -48.74
N PHE A 89 1.86 3.79 -48.42
CA PHE A 89 0.47 3.39 -48.21
C PHE A 89 -0.49 4.47 -48.70
N ILE A 90 -1.72 4.06 -48.97
CA ILE A 90 -2.82 4.96 -49.30
C ILE A 90 -3.92 4.73 -48.26
N THR A 91 -4.25 5.74 -47.49
CA THR A 91 -5.39 5.73 -46.57
C THR A 91 -6.46 6.68 -47.07
N ILE A 92 -7.66 6.17 -47.28
CA ILE A 92 -8.84 6.95 -47.66
C ILE A 92 -9.74 7.01 -46.43
N LYS A 93 -10.00 8.22 -45.96
CA LYS A 93 -10.88 8.51 -44.83
C LYS A 93 -12.08 9.30 -45.35
N VAL A 94 -13.28 8.77 -45.17
CA VAL A 94 -14.52 9.48 -45.49
C VAL A 94 -14.87 10.35 -44.29
N ASP A 95 -15.01 11.67 -44.49
CA ASP A 95 -15.43 12.55 -43.40
C ASP A 95 -16.93 12.35 -43.18
N GLN A 96 -17.27 11.44 -42.27
CA GLN A 96 -18.62 11.36 -41.73
C GLN A 96 -18.86 12.60 -40.86
N LYS A 97 -20.14 13.02 -40.72
CA LYS A 97 -20.57 13.90 -39.61
C LYS A 97 -19.82 13.44 -38.35
N PRO A 98 -19.26 14.36 -37.56
CA PRO A 98 -18.38 14.00 -36.45
C PRO A 98 -19.07 12.92 -35.64
N SER A 99 -18.49 11.72 -35.66
CA SER A 99 -18.84 10.67 -34.74
C SER A 99 -18.32 11.16 -33.41
N ASN A 100 -19.11 12.02 -32.76
CA ASN A 100 -18.85 12.52 -31.43
C ASN A 100 -18.47 11.31 -30.58
N THR A 101 -17.29 11.38 -29.96
CA THR A 101 -16.93 10.33 -29.01
C THR A 101 -17.96 10.31 -27.90
N VAL A 102 -18.19 9.15 -27.26
CA VAL A 102 -19.16 8.98 -26.16
C VAL A 102 -19.03 10.09 -25.10
N SER A 103 -17.80 10.57 -24.89
CA SER A 103 -17.43 11.68 -24.01
C SER A 103 -17.98 13.06 -24.44
N GLU A 104 -18.11 13.33 -25.74
CA GLU A 104 -18.65 14.59 -26.28
C GLU A 104 -20.18 14.59 -26.32
N ILE A 105 -20.79 13.43 -26.57
CA ILE A 105 -22.26 13.23 -26.58
C ILE A 105 -22.86 13.43 -25.17
N ALA A 106 -22.15 12.99 -24.13
CA ALA A 106 -22.55 13.16 -22.74
C ALA A 106 -22.62 14.65 -22.32
N ALA A 107 -21.77 15.51 -22.92
CA ALA A 107 -21.72 16.94 -22.61
C ALA A 107 -22.89 17.73 -23.21
N THR A 108 -23.52 17.25 -24.29
CA THR A 108 -24.52 18.01 -25.06
C THR A 108 -25.99 17.76 -24.68
N GLY A 109 -26.30 16.91 -23.69
CA GLY A 109 -27.69 16.79 -23.20
C GLY A 109 -28.69 16.32 -24.25
N LEU A 110 -28.33 15.31 -25.05
CA LEU A 110 -29.17 14.74 -26.10
C LEU A 110 -30.33 13.88 -25.54
N THR A 111 -31.44 13.86 -26.28
CA THR A 111 -32.65 13.10 -25.98
C THR A 111 -32.51 11.61 -26.34
N GLU A 112 -33.36 10.74 -25.78
CA GLU A 112 -33.31 9.27 -26.01
C GLU A 112 -33.36 8.87 -27.48
N ASP A 113 -34.03 9.67 -28.31
CA ASP A 113 -34.21 9.39 -29.73
C ASP A 113 -32.95 9.71 -30.56
N ASP A 114 -32.15 10.70 -30.14
CA ASP A 114 -30.87 11.01 -30.78
C ASP A 114 -29.87 9.86 -30.58
N VAL A 115 -29.92 9.22 -29.42
CA VAL A 115 -29.05 8.10 -29.07
C VAL A 115 -29.42 6.83 -29.84
N LYS A 116 -30.72 6.56 -30.01
CA LYS A 116 -31.21 5.46 -30.85
C LYS A 116 -30.83 5.63 -32.32
N SER A 117 -30.78 6.88 -32.80
CA SER A 117 -30.39 7.19 -34.17
C SER A 117 -28.89 6.98 -34.46
N LEU A 118 -28.03 7.15 -33.45
CA LEU A 118 -26.56 7.04 -33.59
C LEU A 118 -26.02 5.62 -33.41
N TYR A 119 -26.65 4.81 -32.55
CA TYR A 119 -26.13 3.49 -32.18
C TYR A 119 -27.03 2.31 -32.58
N GLY A 120 -28.18 2.58 -33.22
CA GLY A 120 -29.18 1.55 -33.50
C GLY A 120 -29.87 1.09 -32.21
N GLY A 121 -30.99 0.37 -32.35
CA GLY A 121 -31.86 -0.05 -31.25
C GLY A 121 -31.28 -1.08 -30.27
N GLU A 122 -29.98 -1.07 -29.99
CA GLU A 122 -29.43 -1.84 -28.88
C GLU A 122 -29.86 -1.21 -27.54
N VAL A 123 -30.63 -1.98 -26.77
CA VAL A 123 -31.24 -1.63 -25.48
C VAL A 123 -30.23 -1.11 -24.42
N ASN A 124 -28.93 -1.23 -24.66
CA ASN A 124 -27.85 -0.82 -23.76
C ASN A 124 -27.11 0.48 -24.14
N ALA A 125 -27.31 1.05 -25.33
CA ALA A 125 -26.55 2.23 -25.76
C ALA A 125 -26.96 3.51 -25.00
N THR A 126 -28.26 3.73 -24.84
CA THR A 126 -28.86 4.82 -24.04
C THR A 126 -28.45 4.76 -22.58
N THR A 127 -28.48 3.58 -21.97
CA THR A 127 -28.10 3.36 -20.57
C THR A 127 -26.62 3.63 -20.34
N ARG A 128 -25.74 3.21 -21.26
CA ARG A 128 -24.30 3.47 -21.19
C ARG A 128 -23.96 4.97 -21.29
N ILE A 129 -24.65 5.71 -22.15
CA ILE A 129 -24.44 7.16 -22.30
C ILE A 129 -24.92 7.91 -21.06
N LYS A 130 -26.07 7.53 -20.48
CA LYS A 130 -26.55 8.09 -19.20
C LYS A 130 -25.55 7.82 -18.07
N LEU A 131 -24.99 6.61 -18.00
CA LEU A 131 -23.97 6.22 -17.01
C LEU A 131 -22.66 7.01 -17.16
N GLU A 132 -22.17 7.20 -18.37
CA GLU A 132 -20.97 8.01 -18.63
C GLU A 132 -21.20 9.49 -18.25
N LYS A 133 -22.40 10.04 -18.49
CA LYS A 133 -22.74 11.39 -18.04
C LYS A 133 -22.74 11.49 -16.51
N ILE A 134 -23.40 10.57 -15.81
CA ILE A 134 -23.41 10.53 -14.34
C ILE A 134 -21.99 10.37 -13.79
N LYS A 135 -21.17 9.51 -14.42
CA LYS A 135 -19.76 9.33 -14.07
C LYS A 135 -18.95 10.61 -14.21
N THR A 136 -19.03 11.27 -15.36
CA THR A 136 -18.26 12.51 -15.62
C THR A 136 -18.65 13.64 -14.68
N ASP A 137 -19.94 13.79 -14.36
CA ASP A 137 -20.41 14.80 -13.41
C ASP A 137 -19.94 14.49 -11.98
N LEU A 138 -20.05 13.24 -11.53
CA LEU A 138 -19.54 12.80 -10.23
C LEU A 138 -18.00 12.88 -10.12
N GLU A 139 -17.27 12.60 -11.20
CA GLU A 139 -15.81 12.74 -11.23
C GLU A 139 -15.40 14.20 -11.09
N LYS A 140 -16.10 15.14 -11.74
CA LYS A 140 -15.84 16.59 -11.56
C LYS A 140 -16.10 17.03 -10.12
N GLU A 141 -17.21 16.61 -9.52
CA GLU A 141 -17.57 16.92 -8.13
C GLU A 141 -16.52 16.35 -7.16
N ARG A 142 -16.16 15.07 -7.32
CA ARG A 142 -15.12 14.38 -6.54
C ARG A 142 -13.77 15.08 -6.67
N VAL A 143 -13.31 15.36 -7.89
CA VAL A 143 -11.99 15.99 -8.15
C VAL A 143 -11.94 17.40 -7.58
N SER A 144 -13.05 18.16 -7.64
CA SER A 144 -13.14 19.50 -7.05
C SER A 144 -12.94 19.46 -5.53
N ILE A 145 -13.72 18.62 -4.84
CA ILE A 145 -13.62 18.46 -3.37
C ILE A 145 -12.23 17.93 -3.01
N PHE A 146 -11.76 16.89 -3.70
CA PHE A 146 -10.47 16.28 -3.45
C PHE A 146 -9.32 17.29 -3.63
N LYS A 147 -9.34 18.15 -4.65
CA LYS A 147 -8.32 19.21 -4.81
C LYS A 147 -8.29 20.17 -3.61
N GLN A 148 -9.44 20.47 -3.01
CA GLN A 148 -9.51 21.35 -1.84
C GLN A 148 -8.93 20.71 -0.57
N VAL A 149 -9.18 19.42 -0.35
CA VAL A 149 -8.83 18.75 0.92
C VAL A 149 -7.54 17.92 0.86
N SER A 150 -7.16 17.41 -0.32
CA SER A 150 -6.09 16.42 -0.50
C SER A 150 -4.72 16.91 -0.02
N TYR A 151 -4.38 18.18 -0.29
CA TYR A 151 -3.12 18.75 0.18
C TYR A 151 -3.02 18.71 1.71
N LYS A 152 -4.06 19.20 2.39
CA LYS A 152 -4.12 19.22 3.87
C LYS A 152 -4.16 17.82 4.45
N ILE A 153 -4.93 16.90 3.85
CA ILE A 153 -4.99 15.49 4.27
C ILE A 153 -3.61 14.84 4.17
N ASN A 154 -2.91 15.01 3.04
CA ASN A 154 -1.58 14.45 2.84
C ASN A 154 -0.55 15.06 3.80
N GLU A 155 -0.61 16.36 4.04
CA GLU A 155 0.24 17.05 5.00
C GLU A 155 0.03 16.50 6.43
N LEU A 156 -1.22 16.38 6.87
CA LEU A 156 -1.57 15.84 8.18
C LEU A 156 -1.17 14.36 8.32
N LYS A 157 -1.44 13.51 7.32
CA LYS A 157 -0.98 12.11 7.30
C LYS A 157 0.54 12.00 7.38
N LYS A 158 1.27 12.85 6.66
CA LYS A 158 2.74 12.92 6.72
C LYS A 158 3.21 13.36 8.10
N LYS A 159 2.60 14.38 8.68
CA LYS A 159 2.93 14.88 10.02
C LYS A 159 2.65 13.84 11.11
N ILE A 160 1.51 13.14 11.06
CA ILE A 160 1.19 12.01 11.95
C ILE A 160 2.24 10.90 11.80
N SER A 161 2.59 10.53 10.56
CA SER A 161 3.62 9.52 10.28
C SER A 161 4.98 9.93 10.87
N MET A 162 5.41 11.18 10.64
CA MET A 162 6.65 11.72 11.19
C MET A 162 6.65 11.75 12.71
N ASN A 163 5.55 12.20 13.33
CA ASN A 163 5.39 12.21 14.79
C ASN A 163 5.42 10.79 15.36
N SER A 164 4.80 9.81 14.69
CA SER A 164 4.85 8.41 15.11
C SER A 164 6.26 7.83 15.02
N LYS A 165 6.99 8.10 13.94
CA LYS A 165 8.39 7.66 13.77
C LYS A 165 9.31 8.30 14.81
N ALA A 166 9.18 9.61 15.02
CA ALA A 166 9.90 10.34 16.06
C ALA A 166 9.57 9.77 17.45
N GLY A 167 8.29 9.47 17.72
CA GLY A 167 7.85 8.85 18.95
C GLY A 167 8.52 7.50 19.23
N ILE A 168 8.67 6.64 18.22
CA ILE A 168 9.37 5.34 18.36
C ILE A 168 10.86 5.57 18.72
N VAL A 169 11.53 6.47 18.01
CA VAL A 169 12.95 6.79 18.28
C VAL A 169 13.12 7.36 19.70
N LEU A 170 12.23 8.25 20.12
CA LEU A 170 12.27 8.84 21.45
C LEU A 170 11.99 7.82 22.55
N HIS A 171 11.11 6.84 22.31
CA HIS A 171 10.90 5.73 23.25
C HIS A 171 12.14 4.87 23.42
N LEU A 172 12.83 4.55 22.32
CA LEU A 172 14.06 3.79 22.36
C LEU A 172 15.17 4.59 23.07
N ALA A 173 15.30 5.88 22.74
CA ALA A 173 16.24 6.78 23.41
C ALA A 173 15.93 6.90 24.92
N LEU A 174 14.65 6.98 25.30
CA LEU A 174 14.21 7.02 26.69
C LEU A 174 14.57 5.73 27.43
N LEU A 175 14.44 4.57 26.79
CA LEU A 175 14.86 3.28 27.36
C LEU A 175 16.37 3.26 27.62
N PHE A 176 17.19 3.68 26.65
CA PHE A 176 18.64 3.76 26.81
C PHE A 176 19.06 4.80 27.86
N ALA A 177 18.42 5.97 27.88
CA ALA A 177 18.67 6.97 28.92
C ALA A 177 18.32 6.43 30.32
N SER A 178 17.22 5.69 30.43
CA SER A 178 16.82 5.02 31.68
C SER A 178 17.84 3.95 32.12
N LEU A 179 18.44 3.23 31.17
CA LEU A 179 19.51 2.25 31.43
C LEU A 179 20.76 2.94 32.00
N VAL A 180 21.18 4.06 31.40
CA VAL A 180 22.32 4.83 31.87
C VAL A 180 22.03 5.42 33.26
N CYS A 181 20.84 5.97 33.49
CA CYS A 181 20.42 6.43 34.82
C CYS A 181 20.41 5.31 35.87
N ALA A 182 20.09 4.07 35.48
CA ALA A 182 20.03 2.93 36.38
C ALA A 182 21.42 2.47 36.86
N PHE A 183 22.51 2.82 36.18
CA PHE A 183 23.86 2.44 36.61
C PHE A 183 24.22 3.01 37.98
N GLY A 184 24.03 4.32 38.19
CA GLY A 184 24.33 4.94 39.48
C GLY A 184 23.42 4.43 40.60
N VAL A 185 22.13 4.24 40.31
CA VAL A 185 21.16 3.67 41.27
C VAL A 185 21.53 2.24 41.66
N SER A 186 21.80 1.38 40.68
CA SER A 186 22.14 -0.03 40.91
C SER A 186 23.45 -0.18 41.69
N ASN A 187 24.49 0.57 41.29
CA ASN A 187 25.80 0.48 41.94
C ASN A 187 25.78 1.06 43.36
N TYR A 188 25.04 2.14 43.61
CA TYR A 188 24.89 2.70 44.94
C TYR A 188 24.19 1.73 45.90
N LEU A 189 23.05 1.17 45.48
CA LEU A 189 22.26 0.27 46.33
C LEU A 189 22.93 -1.09 46.58
N THR A 190 23.88 -1.48 45.71
CA THR A 190 24.70 -2.70 45.88
C THR A 190 26.03 -2.43 46.58
N GLY A 191 26.34 -1.18 46.93
CA GLY A 191 27.56 -0.81 47.64
C GLY A 191 28.84 -0.99 46.81
N LEU A 192 28.75 -0.96 45.47
CA LEU A 192 29.90 -1.10 44.57
C LEU A 192 30.68 0.23 44.49
N PRO A 193 31.91 0.32 45.01
CA PRO A 193 32.68 1.56 44.97
C PRO A 193 33.24 1.84 43.57
N LEU A 194 33.31 3.12 43.19
CA LEU A 194 34.02 3.57 41.98
C LEU A 194 35.52 3.26 42.09
N LYS A 195 35.98 2.21 41.40
CA LYS A 195 37.42 1.90 41.25
C LYS A 195 38.07 2.73 40.13
N ASP A 196 38.88 3.71 40.52
CA ASP A 196 39.73 4.57 39.67
C ASP A 196 39.07 5.46 38.61
N ALA A 197 39.59 6.69 38.53
CA ALA A 197 39.02 7.86 37.86
C ALA A 197 38.94 7.82 36.33
N GLY A 198 39.17 6.65 35.70
CA GLY A 198 39.22 6.50 34.24
C GLY A 198 37.92 6.06 33.58
N SER A 199 37.01 5.39 34.31
CA SER A 199 35.75 4.88 33.75
C SER A 199 34.53 5.49 34.46
N VAL A 200 33.92 6.47 33.81
CA VAL A 200 32.70 7.18 34.29
C VAL A 200 31.49 6.23 34.38
N ILE A 201 31.54 5.11 33.65
CA ILE A 201 30.53 4.05 33.65
C ILE A 201 31.21 2.75 34.08
N GLN A 202 31.02 2.35 35.33
CA GLN A 202 31.35 1.00 35.77
C GLN A 202 30.12 0.13 35.54
N MET A 203 30.24 -0.82 34.61
CA MET A 203 29.23 -1.85 34.39
C MET A 203 28.91 -2.51 35.74
N PRO A 204 27.65 -2.42 36.21
CA PRO A 204 27.27 -3.05 37.46
C PRO A 204 27.48 -4.55 37.39
N VAL A 205 28.00 -5.14 38.47
CA VAL A 205 28.34 -6.57 38.54
C VAL A 205 27.08 -7.45 38.41
N ASN A 206 25.90 -6.93 38.75
CA ASN A 206 24.63 -7.66 38.69
C ASN A 206 23.68 -7.12 37.61
N LEU A 207 23.77 -7.71 36.40
CA LEU A 207 22.94 -7.38 35.24
C LEU A 207 21.42 -7.42 35.53
N LYS A 208 20.98 -8.29 36.45
CA LYS A 208 19.54 -8.43 36.80
C LYS A 208 19.02 -7.19 37.52
N LEU A 209 19.78 -6.63 38.45
CA LEU A 209 19.39 -5.43 39.20
C LEU A 209 19.33 -4.20 38.30
N ILE A 210 20.29 -4.06 37.38
CA ILE A 210 20.28 -2.97 36.38
C ILE A 210 18.98 -2.99 35.58
N MET A 211 18.58 -4.18 35.09
CA MET A 211 17.38 -4.31 34.28
C MET A 211 16.12 -3.93 35.06
N ILE A 212 16.02 -4.32 36.34
CA ILE A 212 14.90 -3.94 37.21
C ILE A 212 14.82 -2.42 37.38
N TYR A 213 15.94 -1.76 37.70
CA TYR A 213 15.97 -0.31 37.86
C TYR A 213 15.76 0.43 36.55
N THR A 214 16.25 -0.10 35.43
CA THR A 214 16.01 0.44 34.08
C THR A 214 14.53 0.46 33.77
N LEU A 215 13.81 -0.64 34.00
CA LEU A 215 12.37 -0.73 33.79
C LEU A 215 11.59 0.20 34.73
N THR A 216 12.06 0.35 35.97
CA THR A 216 11.44 1.25 36.94
C THR A 216 11.56 2.72 36.52
N ILE A 217 12.78 3.16 36.15
CA ILE A 217 13.05 4.53 35.68
C ILE A 217 12.34 4.80 34.35
N TYR A 218 12.30 3.81 33.45
CA TYR A 218 11.55 3.89 32.21
C TYR A 218 10.05 4.05 32.47
N GLY A 219 9.49 3.31 33.44
CA GLY A 219 8.10 3.45 33.89
C GLY A 219 7.78 4.85 34.42
N ILE A 220 8.67 5.45 35.21
CA ILE A 220 8.55 6.84 35.68
C ILE A 220 8.51 7.82 34.50
N GLY A 221 9.33 7.57 33.47
CA GLY A 221 9.35 8.38 32.23
C GLY A 221 8.07 8.24 31.41
N LEU A 222 7.50 7.03 31.31
CA LEU A 222 6.21 6.80 30.66
C LEU A 222 5.05 7.49 31.41
N MET A 223 5.11 7.52 32.74
CA MET A 223 4.17 8.26 33.57
C MET A 223 4.28 9.77 33.34
N LEU A 224 5.50 10.32 33.27
CA LEU A 224 5.73 11.73 32.96
C LEU A 224 5.24 12.08 31.56
N LYS A 225 5.54 11.23 30.56
CA LYS A 225 5.02 11.34 29.20
C LYS A 225 3.50 11.47 29.20
N GLN A 226 2.80 10.62 29.95
CA GLN A 226 1.34 10.63 30.01
C GLN A 226 0.81 11.92 30.69
N GLY A 227 1.48 12.38 31.76
CA GLY A 227 1.18 13.65 32.42
C GLY A 227 1.29 14.84 31.45
N ILE A 228 2.41 14.95 30.73
CA ILE A 228 2.65 16.00 29.73
C ILE A 228 1.65 15.93 28.57
N PHE A 229 1.34 14.72 28.08
CA PHE A 229 0.35 14.52 27.02
C PHE A 229 -1.02 15.09 27.42
N ILE A 230 -1.49 14.78 28.64
CA ILE A 230 -2.77 15.29 29.12
C ILE A 230 -2.68 16.81 29.31
N PHE A 231 -1.60 17.31 29.91
CA PHE A 231 -1.40 18.74 30.14
C PHE A 231 -1.49 19.59 28.85
N LEU A 232 -0.98 19.07 27.73
CA LEU A 232 -0.98 19.77 26.44
C LEU A 232 -2.31 19.71 25.69
N GLN A 233 -3.25 18.84 26.09
CA GLN A 233 -4.56 18.77 25.43
C GLN A 233 -5.46 19.95 25.81
N LYS A 234 -6.08 20.57 24.79
CA LYS A 234 -6.93 21.76 24.94
C LYS A 234 -8.33 21.46 25.52
N GLU A 235 -8.85 20.26 25.30
CA GLU A 235 -10.21 19.83 25.68
C GLU A 235 -10.15 18.69 26.71
N ASN A 236 -9.91 19.03 27.98
CA ASN A 236 -9.90 18.05 29.06
C ASN A 236 -10.94 18.40 30.13
N SER A 237 -11.60 17.38 30.64
CA SER A 237 -12.39 17.44 31.87
C SER A 237 -11.52 17.76 33.09
N ASN A 238 -12.15 18.23 34.17
CA ASN A 238 -11.42 18.56 35.41
C ASN A 238 -10.69 17.35 36.03
N SER A 239 -11.27 16.15 35.92
CA SER A 239 -10.64 14.90 36.38
C SER A 239 -9.39 14.55 35.59
N GLU A 240 -9.42 14.73 34.26
CA GLU A 240 -8.25 14.49 33.40
C GLU A 240 -7.13 15.47 33.70
N LYS A 241 -7.43 16.76 33.87
CA LYS A 241 -6.43 17.77 34.27
C LYS A 241 -5.78 17.44 35.62
N LEU A 242 -6.57 16.98 36.58
CA LEU A 242 -6.07 16.55 37.89
C LEU A 242 -5.16 15.32 37.76
N ALA A 243 -5.57 14.31 36.97
CA ALA A 243 -4.76 13.12 36.71
C ALA A 243 -3.43 13.47 36.00
N GLY A 244 -3.45 14.35 35.00
CA GLY A 244 -2.24 14.79 34.29
C GLY A 244 -1.28 15.56 35.21
N THR A 245 -1.81 16.40 36.08
CA THR A 245 -1.02 17.14 37.08
C THR A 245 -0.40 16.18 38.10
N PHE A 246 -1.20 15.24 38.63
CA PHE A 246 -0.72 14.22 39.56
C PHE A 246 0.40 13.37 38.96
N MET A 247 0.23 12.90 37.72
CA MET A 247 1.25 12.12 37.02
C MET A 247 2.56 12.91 36.86
N THR A 248 2.47 14.19 36.50
CA THR A 248 3.65 15.06 36.31
C THR A 248 4.38 15.32 37.63
N VAL A 249 3.64 15.64 38.71
CA VAL A 249 4.21 15.91 40.04
C VAL A 249 4.87 14.67 40.61
N MET A 250 4.18 13.53 40.59
CA MET A 250 4.72 12.27 41.12
C MET A 250 5.96 11.82 40.36
N SER A 251 5.97 11.90 39.02
CA SER A 251 7.18 11.60 38.24
C SER A 251 8.34 12.54 38.58
N SER A 252 8.06 13.83 38.84
CA SER A 252 9.08 14.81 39.24
C SER A 252 9.71 14.46 40.58
N ILE A 253 8.90 14.03 41.56
CA ILE A 253 9.37 13.55 42.86
C ILE A 253 10.30 12.33 42.70
N PHE A 254 9.90 11.35 41.88
CA PHE A 254 10.73 10.17 41.63
C PHE A 254 12.04 10.51 40.91
N TYR A 255 12.03 11.41 39.91
CA TYR A 255 13.26 11.85 39.26
C TYR A 255 14.19 12.62 40.20
N ALA A 256 13.64 13.40 41.14
CA ALA A 256 14.43 14.04 42.19
C ALA A 256 15.12 13.00 43.10
N ALA A 257 14.42 11.92 43.46
CA ALA A 257 15.02 10.83 44.23
C ALA A 257 16.13 10.10 43.45
N VAL A 258 15.90 9.79 42.16
CA VAL A 258 16.92 9.19 41.28
C VAL A 258 18.14 10.10 41.13
N TYR A 259 17.93 11.42 41.02
CA TYR A 259 19.00 12.40 40.98
C TYR A 259 19.84 12.38 42.25
N VAL A 260 19.21 12.43 43.44
CA VAL A 260 19.92 12.38 44.73
C VAL A 260 20.74 11.10 44.85
N ILE A 261 20.18 9.94 44.50
CA ILE A 261 20.90 8.65 44.54
C ILE A 261 22.12 8.67 43.60
N ASN A 262 21.97 9.17 42.38
CA ASN A 262 23.09 9.28 41.44
C ASN A 262 24.17 10.25 41.97
N VAL A 263 23.80 11.38 42.57
CA VAL A 263 24.77 12.31 43.17
C VAL A 263 25.54 11.62 44.29
N LEU A 264 24.84 10.89 45.18
CA LEU A 264 25.46 10.14 46.28
C LEU A 264 26.37 9.00 45.79
N TYR A 265 26.09 8.45 44.60
CA TYR A 265 26.96 7.46 43.99
C TYR A 265 28.26 8.07 43.44
N TYR A 266 28.14 9.16 42.69
CA TYR A 266 29.27 9.78 42.00
C TYR A 266 30.12 10.69 42.90
N ILE A 267 29.64 11.01 44.11
CA ILE A 267 30.41 11.69 45.15
C ILE A 267 31.35 10.68 45.83
N SER A 268 32.46 10.38 45.15
CA SER A 268 33.55 9.58 45.69
C SER A 268 34.50 10.48 46.50
N PRO A 269 35.17 9.98 47.57
CA PRO A 269 36.11 10.77 48.36
C PRO A 269 37.27 11.40 47.56
N LYS A 270 37.51 10.94 46.33
CA LYS A 270 38.54 11.43 45.41
C LYS A 270 38.02 12.19 44.19
N SER A 271 36.70 12.28 43.98
CA SER A 271 36.11 13.00 42.83
C SER A 271 35.70 14.42 43.21
N PHE A 272 35.83 15.36 42.27
CA PHE A 272 35.32 16.73 42.48
C PHE A 272 33.80 16.69 42.65
N PRO A 273 33.22 17.27 43.73
CA PRO A 273 31.78 17.22 43.99
C PRO A 273 30.94 17.86 42.87
N ILE A 274 31.51 18.84 42.16
CA ILE A 274 30.90 19.48 40.98
C ILE A 274 30.67 18.46 39.85
N PHE A 275 31.59 17.52 39.65
CA PHE A 275 31.46 16.48 38.64
C PHE A 275 30.26 15.56 38.94
N ALA A 276 30.10 15.13 40.19
CA ALA A 276 28.99 14.28 40.63
C ALA A 276 27.63 14.94 40.41
N ILE A 277 27.54 16.24 40.69
CA ILE A 277 26.34 17.06 40.46
C ILE A 277 26.03 17.12 38.95
N MET A 278 27.02 17.48 38.13
CA MET A 278 26.83 17.67 36.69
C MET A 278 26.48 16.37 35.95
N ILE A 279 27.17 15.26 36.23
CA ILE A 279 26.92 13.99 35.53
C ILE A 279 25.54 13.41 35.91
N SER A 280 25.15 13.52 37.19
CA SER A 280 23.84 13.07 37.65
C SER A 280 22.71 13.91 37.07
N LEU A 281 22.93 15.23 36.98
CA LEU A 281 21.98 16.15 36.37
C LEU A 281 21.85 15.87 34.87
N PHE A 282 22.97 15.62 34.17
CA PHE A 282 22.96 15.27 32.75
C PHE A 282 22.13 14.01 32.49
N PHE A 283 22.32 12.93 33.25
CA PHE A 283 21.56 11.68 33.07
C PHE A 283 20.06 11.86 33.35
N VAL A 284 19.72 12.47 34.49
CA VAL A 284 18.31 12.64 34.87
C VAL A 284 17.60 13.64 33.95
N LEU A 285 18.23 14.78 33.65
CA LEU A 285 17.64 15.82 32.79
C LEU A 285 17.48 15.35 31.35
N THR A 286 18.41 14.54 30.83
CA THR A 286 18.24 13.89 29.52
C THR A 286 17.01 12.98 29.52
N THR A 287 16.83 12.17 30.57
CA THR A 287 15.68 11.25 30.69
C THR A 287 14.35 12.00 30.83
N VAL A 288 14.33 13.08 31.61
CA VAL A 288 13.18 13.98 31.74
C VAL A 288 12.86 14.65 30.41
N ALA A 289 13.85 15.21 29.72
CA ALA A 289 13.67 15.87 28.43
C ALA A 289 13.12 14.91 27.36
N LEU A 290 13.61 13.67 27.32
CA LEU A 290 13.10 12.63 26.44
C LEU A 290 11.64 12.27 26.76
N SER A 291 11.29 12.19 28.05
CA SER A 291 9.92 11.92 28.49
C SER A 291 8.95 13.04 28.12
N VAL A 292 9.35 14.31 28.30
CA VAL A 292 8.59 15.49 27.88
C VAL A 292 8.41 15.51 26.35
N ALA A 293 9.49 15.26 25.59
CA ALA A 293 9.43 15.15 24.14
C ALA A 293 8.45 14.04 23.69
N CYS A 294 8.50 12.86 24.33
CA CYS A 294 7.54 11.78 24.06
C CYS A 294 6.08 12.22 24.29
N GLY A 295 5.83 13.02 25.33
CA GLY A 295 4.50 13.57 25.64
C GLY A 295 4.03 14.58 24.58
N TYR A 296 4.92 15.48 24.18
CA TYR A 296 4.68 16.47 23.13
C TYR A 296 4.33 15.82 21.78
N PHE A 297 5.14 14.87 21.30
CA PHE A 297 4.88 14.20 20.03
C PHE A 297 3.58 13.38 20.05
N LYS A 298 3.23 12.79 21.21
CA LYS A 298 1.93 12.13 21.40
C LYS A 298 0.77 13.13 21.29
N SER A 299 0.88 14.31 21.91
CA SER A 299 -0.16 15.36 21.84
C SER A 299 -0.31 15.90 20.43
N SER A 300 0.81 16.27 19.80
CA SER A 300 0.85 16.76 18.42
C SER A 300 0.22 15.76 17.44
N SER A 301 0.51 14.47 17.59
CA SER A 301 -0.12 13.40 16.80
C SER A 301 -1.64 13.33 17.02
N ALA A 302 -2.10 13.41 18.27
CA ALA A 302 -3.53 13.40 18.58
C ALA A 302 -4.28 14.60 17.99
N ASP A 303 -3.70 15.80 18.06
CA ASP A 303 -4.31 17.01 17.50
C ASP A 303 -4.35 16.95 15.96
N CYS A 304 -3.28 16.49 15.32
CA CYS A 304 -3.27 16.30 13.86
C CYS A 304 -4.29 15.23 13.42
N SER A 305 -4.46 14.15 14.20
CA SER A 305 -5.48 13.14 13.93
C SER A 305 -6.89 13.72 14.04
N ARG A 306 -7.19 14.54 15.06
CA ARG A 306 -8.49 15.22 15.20
C ARG A 306 -8.78 16.18 14.03
N GLU A 307 -7.76 16.89 13.55
CA GLU A 307 -7.91 17.78 12.39
C GLU A 307 -8.08 17.00 11.09
N LEU A 308 -7.33 15.89 10.94
CA LEU A 308 -7.45 14.98 9.81
C LEU A 308 -8.86 14.39 9.75
N ASP A 309 -9.37 13.96 10.90
CA ASP A 309 -10.74 13.47 11.06
C ASP A 309 -11.72 14.52 10.49
N LYS A 310 -11.69 15.77 10.97
CA LYS A 310 -12.60 16.83 10.49
C LYS A 310 -12.57 17.04 8.97
N LEU A 311 -11.43 16.82 8.32
CA LEU A 311 -11.29 16.94 6.87
C LEU A 311 -11.73 15.68 6.11
N GLU A 312 -11.54 14.50 6.69
CA GLU A 312 -11.98 13.24 6.10
C GLU A 312 -13.51 13.01 6.27
N TYR A 313 -14.12 13.46 7.37
CA TYR A 313 -15.58 13.36 7.66
C TYR A 313 -16.39 14.56 7.16
N ARG A 314 -15.98 15.19 6.06
CA ARG A 314 -16.75 16.30 5.50
C ARG A 314 -18.05 15.73 4.87
N GLU A 315 -19.20 16.23 5.30
CA GLU A 315 -20.52 15.70 4.87
C GLU A 315 -20.72 15.75 3.35
N ASP A 316 -20.21 16.80 2.70
CA ASP A 316 -20.25 16.96 1.24
C ASP A 316 -19.46 15.86 0.53
N PHE A 317 -18.26 15.53 1.01
CA PHE A 317 -17.45 14.45 0.45
C PHE A 317 -18.07 13.07 0.67
N GLU A 318 -18.63 12.80 1.84
CA GLU A 318 -19.30 11.53 2.12
C GLU A 318 -20.53 11.33 1.20
N GLY A 319 -21.28 12.40 0.92
CA GLY A 319 -22.38 12.40 -0.04
C GLY A 319 -21.93 12.02 -1.45
N VAL A 320 -20.80 12.57 -1.93
CA VAL A 320 -20.23 12.22 -3.24
C VAL A 320 -19.76 10.77 -3.29
N ILE A 321 -19.08 10.29 -2.23
CA ILE A 321 -18.59 8.91 -2.18
C ILE A 321 -19.75 7.90 -2.21
N LYS A 322 -20.85 8.16 -1.50
CA LYS A 322 -22.05 7.29 -1.56
C LYS A 322 -22.66 7.21 -2.96
N LYS A 323 -22.80 8.36 -3.64
CA LYS A 323 -23.26 8.40 -5.04
C LYS A 323 -22.27 7.66 -5.98
N TYR A 324 -20.98 7.78 -5.70
CA TYR A 324 -19.93 7.10 -6.46
C TYR A 324 -19.99 5.57 -6.26
N GLN A 325 -20.27 5.09 -5.04
CA GLN A 325 -20.51 3.66 -4.78
C GLN A 325 -21.69 3.13 -5.60
N GLN A 326 -22.82 3.86 -5.62
CA GLN A 326 -23.99 3.49 -6.41
C GLN A 326 -23.67 3.43 -7.92
N LEU A 327 -22.86 4.37 -8.42
CA LEU A 327 -22.37 4.34 -9.79
C LEU A 327 -21.56 3.07 -10.08
N ILE A 328 -20.68 2.66 -9.17
CA ILE A 328 -19.87 1.45 -9.32
C ILE A 328 -20.79 0.21 -9.43
N THR A 329 -21.79 0.07 -8.55
CA THR A 329 -22.77 -1.03 -8.62
C THR A 329 -23.50 -1.04 -9.96
N MET A 330 -23.96 0.12 -10.46
CA MET A 330 -24.58 0.21 -11.78
C MET A 330 -23.64 -0.18 -12.93
N LEU A 331 -22.35 0.16 -12.84
CA LEU A 331 -21.35 -0.24 -13.84
C LEU A 331 -21.10 -1.75 -13.84
N ILE A 332 -21.09 -2.38 -12.66
CA ILE A 332 -20.93 -3.83 -12.48
C ILE A 332 -22.11 -4.59 -13.10
N ASN A 333 -23.33 -4.13 -12.85
CA ASN A 333 -24.54 -4.72 -13.44
C ASN A 333 -24.62 -4.60 -14.96
N ASN A 334 -23.81 -3.71 -15.56
CA ASN A 334 -23.69 -3.55 -17.02
C ASN A 334 -22.52 -4.32 -17.64
N LEU A 335 -21.79 -5.15 -16.87
CA LEU A 335 -20.75 -6.02 -17.40
C LEU A 335 -21.33 -7.08 -18.35
N SER A 336 -20.54 -7.46 -19.36
CA SER A 336 -20.91 -8.51 -20.30
C SER A 336 -20.77 -9.90 -19.66
N VAL A 337 -21.59 -10.85 -20.11
CA VAL A 337 -21.56 -12.25 -19.64
C VAL A 337 -20.16 -12.87 -19.78
N THR A 338 -19.44 -12.57 -20.87
CA THR A 338 -18.07 -13.03 -21.08
C THR A 338 -17.10 -12.49 -20.02
N LYS A 339 -17.22 -11.20 -19.65
CA LYS A 339 -16.39 -10.62 -18.58
C LYS A 339 -16.69 -11.26 -17.23
N ILE A 340 -17.97 -11.48 -16.92
CA ILE A 340 -18.40 -12.13 -15.68
C ILE A 340 -17.83 -13.56 -15.61
N ARG A 341 -17.90 -14.32 -16.71
CA ARG A 341 -17.31 -15.67 -16.77
C ARG A 341 -15.80 -15.64 -16.53
N ASN A 342 -15.08 -14.73 -17.18
CA ASN A 342 -13.63 -14.58 -16.97
C ASN A 342 -13.29 -14.24 -15.52
N ILE A 343 -14.13 -13.46 -14.83
CA ILE A 343 -13.95 -13.14 -13.40
C ILE A 343 -14.17 -14.38 -12.54
N LYS A 344 -15.21 -15.18 -12.81
CA LYS A 344 -15.46 -16.45 -12.11
C LYS A 344 -14.31 -17.45 -12.32
N ASP A 345 -13.80 -17.56 -13.54
CA ASP A 345 -12.65 -18.42 -13.87
C ASP A 345 -11.38 -17.96 -13.14
N LYS A 346 -11.14 -16.64 -13.10
CA LYS A 346 -10.03 -16.04 -12.34
C LYS A 346 -10.17 -16.31 -10.84
N LEU A 347 -11.37 -16.13 -10.28
CA LEU A 347 -11.66 -16.40 -8.87
C LEU A 347 -11.31 -17.84 -8.50
N PHE A 348 -11.73 -18.81 -9.30
CA PHE A 348 -11.41 -20.22 -9.07
C PHE A 348 -9.89 -20.48 -9.07
N SER A 349 -9.16 -19.92 -10.04
CA SER A 349 -7.70 -20.02 -10.09
C SER A 349 -7.02 -19.41 -8.87
N LEU A 350 -7.50 -18.23 -8.42
CA LEU A 350 -6.98 -17.57 -7.23
C LEU A 350 -7.28 -18.34 -5.95
N GLN A 351 -8.47 -18.95 -5.83
CA GLN A 351 -8.81 -19.81 -4.68
C GLN A 351 -7.88 -21.02 -4.60
N LEU A 352 -7.61 -21.68 -5.73
CA LEU A 352 -6.65 -22.79 -5.79
C LEU A 352 -5.23 -22.34 -5.41
N LYS A 353 -4.82 -21.17 -5.90
CA LYS A 353 -3.54 -20.55 -5.53
C LYS A 353 -3.47 -20.27 -4.02
N SER A 354 -4.52 -19.68 -3.44
CA SER A 354 -4.57 -19.37 -2.00
C SER A 354 -4.51 -20.62 -1.12
N VAL A 355 -5.13 -21.72 -1.56
CA VAL A 355 -5.02 -23.02 -0.86
C VAL A 355 -3.57 -23.51 -0.92
N GLY A 356 -2.95 -23.48 -2.09
CA GLY A 356 -1.53 -23.85 -2.26
C GLY A 356 -0.59 -23.02 -1.38
N GLU A 357 -0.73 -21.69 -1.39
CA GLU A 357 0.07 -20.77 -0.56
C GLU A 357 -0.15 -21.01 0.94
N THR A 358 -1.37 -21.38 1.36
CA THR A 358 -1.66 -21.73 2.76
C THR A 358 -1.00 -23.05 3.15
N ILE A 359 -1.05 -24.07 2.29
CA ILE A 359 -0.39 -25.35 2.52
C ILE A 359 1.12 -25.17 2.62
N VAL A 360 1.73 -24.39 1.72
CA VAL A 360 3.16 -24.07 1.76
C VAL A 360 3.52 -23.44 3.10
N GLY A 361 2.80 -22.41 3.55
CA GLY A 361 3.07 -21.75 4.84
C GLY A 361 2.92 -22.67 6.06
N ILE A 362 2.01 -23.65 6.01
CA ILE A 362 1.86 -24.67 7.07
C ILE A 362 3.03 -25.66 7.05
N LEU A 363 3.48 -26.06 5.85
CA LEU A 363 4.59 -27.00 5.69
C LEU A 363 5.96 -26.38 5.99
N THR A 364 6.13 -25.07 5.81
CA THR A 364 7.37 -24.35 6.17
C THR A 364 7.46 -24.06 7.67
N ALA A 365 6.34 -23.93 8.38
CA ALA A 365 6.30 -23.59 9.80
C ALA A 365 7.16 -24.47 10.73
N PRO A 366 7.23 -25.81 10.59
CA PRO A 366 8.11 -26.65 11.40
C PRO A 366 9.60 -26.33 11.23
N PHE A 367 10.02 -25.96 10.01
CA PHE A 367 11.41 -25.60 9.74
C PHE A 367 11.77 -24.26 10.38
N LEU A 368 10.85 -23.30 10.32
CA LEU A 368 10.97 -22.00 10.98
C LEU A 368 11.03 -22.15 12.51
N ALA A 369 10.27 -23.08 13.06
CA ALA A 369 10.19 -23.38 14.48
C ALA A 369 11.37 -24.17 15.06
N TYR A 370 12.34 -24.60 14.23
CA TYR A 370 13.40 -25.52 14.66
C TYR A 370 14.33 -24.93 15.72
N GLY A 371 14.82 -23.70 15.53
CA GLY A 371 15.72 -23.04 16.49
C GLY A 371 15.01 -22.73 17.82
N VAL A 372 13.76 -22.29 17.75
CA VAL A 372 12.86 -22.12 18.90
C VAL A 372 12.70 -23.41 19.69
N SER A 373 12.38 -24.51 19.01
CA SER A 373 12.19 -25.83 19.61
C SER A 373 13.43 -26.30 20.36
N ASN A 374 14.61 -26.20 19.75
CA ASN A 374 15.86 -26.61 20.39
C ASN A 374 16.21 -25.73 21.59
N THR A 375 15.98 -24.42 21.50
CA THR A 375 16.21 -23.50 22.62
C THR A 375 15.32 -23.85 23.82
N LEU A 376 14.02 -24.06 23.58
CA LEU A 376 13.08 -24.47 24.63
C LEU A 376 13.44 -25.83 25.24
N ALA A 377 13.85 -26.78 24.41
CA ALA A 377 14.27 -28.10 24.83
C ALA A 377 15.53 -28.08 25.70
N MET A 378 16.42 -27.10 25.50
CA MET A 378 17.56 -26.89 26.40
C MET A 378 17.17 -26.23 27.72
N CYS A 379 16.17 -25.35 27.72
CA CYS A 379 15.65 -24.74 28.95
C CYS A 379 14.87 -25.75 29.82
N PHE A 380 14.18 -26.70 29.19
CA PHE A 380 13.36 -27.71 29.86
C PHE A 380 13.75 -29.13 29.39
N PRO A 381 14.96 -29.61 29.74
CA PRO A 381 15.49 -30.88 29.22
C PRO A 381 14.65 -32.09 29.63
N GLU A 382 13.99 -32.02 30.79
CA GLU A 382 13.11 -33.08 31.32
C GLU A 382 11.84 -33.28 30.47
N ALA A 383 11.37 -32.22 29.81
CA ALA A 383 10.19 -32.24 28.94
C ALA A 383 10.55 -32.38 27.45
N ALA A 384 11.83 -32.31 27.10
CA ALA A 384 12.28 -32.22 25.72
C ALA A 384 12.06 -33.51 24.91
N GLY A 385 12.18 -34.69 25.53
CA GLY A 385 11.99 -35.97 24.86
C GLY A 385 12.83 -36.11 23.58
N TRP A 386 14.14 -35.87 23.68
CA TRP A 386 15.06 -35.76 22.53
C TRP A 386 15.03 -36.98 21.61
N ILE A 387 14.81 -36.73 20.33
CA ILE A 387 14.98 -37.70 19.24
C ILE A 387 16.13 -37.21 18.35
N ARG A 388 17.01 -38.12 17.93
CA ARG A 388 18.07 -37.83 16.97
C ARG A 388 17.76 -38.49 15.64
N ILE A 389 17.66 -37.70 14.58
CA ILE A 389 17.50 -38.20 13.20
C ILE A 389 18.61 -37.58 12.37
N SER A 390 19.46 -38.42 11.77
CA SER A 390 20.54 -37.98 10.86
C SER A 390 21.43 -36.86 11.42
N GLY A 391 21.75 -36.93 12.72
CA GLY A 391 22.60 -35.94 13.40
C GLY A 391 21.87 -34.71 13.97
N LEU A 392 20.65 -34.43 13.53
CA LEU A 392 19.82 -33.35 14.07
C LEU A 392 19.15 -33.80 15.37
N ARG A 393 19.24 -32.97 16.40
CA ARG A 393 18.46 -33.12 17.63
C ARG A 393 17.10 -32.46 17.43
N ILE A 394 16.05 -33.19 17.75
CA ILE A 394 14.67 -32.73 17.63
C ILE A 394 13.99 -32.99 18.96
N SER A 395 13.29 -31.97 19.48
CA SER A 395 12.31 -32.14 20.54
C SER A 395 10.92 -32.15 19.94
N PRO A 396 10.23 -33.31 19.81
CA PRO A 396 8.92 -33.37 19.17
C PRO A 396 7.88 -32.50 19.87
N VAL A 397 7.88 -32.49 21.21
CA VAL A 397 6.94 -31.72 22.03
C VAL A 397 7.09 -30.22 21.77
N PHE A 398 8.32 -29.70 21.87
CA PHE A 398 8.57 -28.27 21.64
C PHE A 398 8.51 -27.90 20.17
N LEU A 399 8.82 -28.81 19.24
CA LEU A 399 8.69 -28.56 17.80
C LEU A 399 7.23 -28.38 17.41
N VAL A 400 6.34 -29.25 17.88
CA VAL A 400 4.90 -29.13 17.62
C VAL A 400 4.35 -27.83 18.21
N LEU A 401 4.69 -27.53 19.47
CA LEU A 401 4.25 -26.30 20.12
C LEU A 401 4.72 -25.05 19.37
N ALA A 402 6.01 -24.97 19.05
CA ALA A 402 6.58 -23.85 18.33
C ALA A 402 5.98 -23.74 16.91
N THR A 403 5.77 -24.86 16.22
CA THR A 403 5.11 -24.88 14.90
C THR A 403 3.73 -24.25 14.95
N PHE A 404 2.89 -24.61 15.92
CA PHE A 404 1.56 -24.01 16.06
C PHE A 404 1.60 -22.50 16.34
N LEU A 405 2.59 -22.03 17.10
CA LEU A 405 2.81 -20.59 17.29
C LEU A 405 3.19 -19.89 15.99
N ILE A 406 4.06 -20.49 15.16
CA ILE A 406 4.42 -19.94 13.84
C ILE A 406 3.21 -19.94 12.89
N ILE A 407 2.44 -21.02 12.84
CA ILE A 407 1.20 -21.08 12.03
C ILE A 407 0.21 -20.01 12.49
N PHE A 408 0.08 -19.80 13.80
CA PHE A 408 -0.77 -18.73 14.31
C PHE A 408 -0.24 -17.36 13.88
N ALA A 409 1.06 -17.07 14.05
CA ALA A 409 1.67 -15.82 13.59
C ALA A 409 1.48 -15.61 12.08
N PHE A 410 1.64 -16.66 11.28
CA PHE A 410 1.39 -16.65 9.83
C PHE A 410 0.00 -16.09 9.51
N PHE A 411 -1.05 -16.65 10.10
CA PHE A 411 -2.42 -16.17 9.86
C PHE A 411 -2.66 -14.75 10.38
N MET A 412 -2.02 -14.36 11.50
CA MET A 412 -2.11 -13.00 12.00
C MET A 412 -1.47 -11.98 11.04
N PHE A 413 -0.31 -12.27 10.46
CA PHE A 413 0.31 -11.40 9.44
C PHE A 413 -0.50 -11.36 8.15
N VAL A 414 -1.01 -12.51 7.68
CA VAL A 414 -1.89 -12.56 6.51
C VAL A 414 -3.09 -11.65 6.72
N ASN A 415 -3.75 -11.71 7.89
CA ASN A 415 -4.89 -10.84 8.19
C ASN A 415 -4.51 -9.36 8.25
N ALA A 416 -3.36 -9.04 8.86
CA ALA A 416 -2.86 -7.67 8.93
C ALA A 416 -2.57 -7.09 7.54
N PHE A 417 -1.81 -7.81 6.71
CA PHE A 417 -1.47 -7.35 5.37
C PHE A 417 -2.70 -7.30 4.45
N TRP A 418 -3.61 -8.25 4.56
CA TRP A 418 -4.87 -8.25 3.81
C TRP A 418 -5.74 -7.05 4.17
N SER A 419 -5.91 -6.75 5.46
CA SER A 419 -6.65 -5.58 5.94
C SER A 419 -6.02 -4.27 5.45
N ASN A 420 -4.69 -4.18 5.47
CA ASN A 420 -3.98 -3.02 4.93
C ASN A 420 -4.26 -2.82 3.43
N LYS A 421 -4.29 -3.90 2.64
CA LYS A 421 -4.59 -3.84 1.20
C LYS A 421 -6.01 -3.34 0.93
N LYS A 422 -7.01 -3.76 1.72
CA LYS A 422 -8.38 -3.23 1.63
C LYS A 422 -8.44 -1.72 1.86
N ILE A 423 -7.72 -1.23 2.87
CA ILE A 423 -7.66 0.21 3.17
C ILE A 423 -7.03 0.97 2.00
N LEU A 424 -5.89 0.50 1.49
CA LEU A 424 -5.18 1.12 0.37
C LEU A 424 -6.04 1.13 -0.91
N ALA A 425 -6.73 0.03 -1.19
CA ALA A 425 -7.61 -0.09 -2.35
C ALA A 425 -8.78 0.90 -2.29
N SER A 426 -9.44 1.00 -1.13
CA SER A 426 -10.49 2.01 -0.90
C SER A 426 -9.96 3.44 -1.02
N GLU A 427 -8.75 3.72 -0.52
CA GLU A 427 -8.13 5.05 -0.70
C GLU A 427 -7.89 5.36 -2.18
N VAL A 428 -7.42 4.40 -2.98
CA VAL A 428 -7.22 4.60 -4.42
C VAL A 428 -8.54 4.91 -5.11
N LEU A 429 -9.63 4.18 -4.80
CA LEU A 429 -10.95 4.48 -5.35
C LEU A 429 -11.44 5.90 -5.00
N LYS A 430 -11.16 6.38 -3.78
CA LYS A 430 -11.50 7.76 -3.36
C LYS A 430 -10.68 8.83 -4.11
N LYS A 431 -9.40 8.55 -4.39
CA LYS A 431 -8.45 9.49 -4.99
C LYS A 431 -8.56 9.50 -6.51
N ASP A 432 -8.33 8.35 -7.12
CA ASP A 432 -8.13 8.19 -8.56
C ASP A 432 -9.45 7.84 -9.28
N GLY A 433 -10.42 7.30 -8.54
CA GLY A 433 -11.71 6.87 -9.08
C GLY A 433 -11.71 5.44 -9.59
N TYR A 434 -12.88 5.04 -10.07
CA TYR A 434 -13.13 3.69 -10.56
C TYR A 434 -12.59 3.52 -11.98
N SER A 435 -11.42 2.90 -12.09
CA SER A 435 -10.74 2.63 -13.37
C SER A 435 -10.55 1.13 -13.62
N ASN A 436 -10.18 0.35 -12.60
CA ASN A 436 -9.97 -1.09 -12.70
C ASN A 436 -10.42 -1.84 -11.42
N TYR A 437 -11.54 -2.54 -11.53
CA TYR A 437 -12.13 -3.32 -10.44
C TYR A 437 -11.28 -4.51 -9.98
N LEU A 438 -10.43 -5.06 -10.85
CA LEU A 438 -9.56 -6.20 -10.51
C LEU A 438 -8.38 -5.81 -9.62
N LEU A 439 -8.03 -4.52 -9.59
CA LEU A 439 -6.88 -4.01 -8.82
C LEU A 439 -7.30 -3.33 -7.52
N HIS A 440 -8.48 -2.70 -7.50
CA HIS A 440 -8.90 -1.84 -6.40
C HIS A 440 -10.17 -2.33 -5.70
N GLY A 441 -10.75 -3.44 -6.13
CA GLY A 441 -12.03 -3.91 -5.62
C GLY A 441 -13.19 -3.00 -6.01
N VAL A 442 -14.29 -3.17 -5.30
CA VAL A 442 -15.56 -2.50 -5.58
C VAL A 442 -15.99 -1.64 -4.38
N GLU A 443 -15.56 -2.00 -3.17
CA GLU A 443 -15.96 -1.30 -1.94
C GLU A 443 -15.19 -0.02 -1.75
N ILE A 444 -15.93 1.08 -1.66
CA ILE A 444 -15.40 2.28 -1.02
C ILE A 444 -15.74 2.20 0.47
N LEU A 445 -14.81 1.64 1.24
CA LEU A 445 -14.89 1.65 2.70
C LEU A 445 -15.18 3.06 3.23
N GLY A 446 -16.33 3.19 3.87
CA GLY A 446 -16.65 4.33 4.71
C GLY A 446 -15.65 4.44 5.86
N ILE A 447 -15.70 5.55 6.59
CA ILE A 447 -14.62 5.87 7.52
C ILE A 447 -14.66 4.96 8.76
N GLU A 448 -15.85 4.59 9.25
CA GLU A 448 -15.98 3.56 10.30
C GLU A 448 -15.47 2.20 9.81
N GLY A 449 -15.63 1.88 8.53
CA GLY A 449 -15.04 0.70 7.88
C GLY A 449 -13.51 0.74 7.89
N VAL A 450 -12.92 1.88 7.51
CA VAL A 450 -11.46 2.11 7.56
C VAL A 450 -10.94 2.07 9.00
N ARG A 451 -11.68 2.62 9.97
CA ARG A 451 -11.31 2.62 11.39
C ARG A 451 -11.30 1.19 11.95
N ARG A 452 -12.37 0.43 11.69
CA ARG A 452 -12.49 -0.97 12.11
C ARG A 452 -11.40 -1.82 11.46
N ALA A 453 -11.16 -1.67 10.16
CA ALA A 453 -10.09 -2.36 9.44
C ALA A 453 -8.70 -2.01 9.99
N ASN A 454 -8.45 -0.74 10.35
CA ASN A 454 -7.19 -0.31 10.97
C ASN A 454 -6.99 -0.92 12.37
N ILE A 455 -8.04 -0.98 13.20
CA ILE A 455 -7.97 -1.61 14.52
C ILE A 455 -7.66 -3.10 14.38
N GLU A 456 -8.34 -3.78 13.46
CA GLU A 456 -8.11 -5.20 13.19
C GLU A 456 -6.69 -5.45 12.66
N MET A 457 -6.25 -4.67 11.66
CA MET A 457 -4.90 -4.70 11.12
C MET A 457 -3.87 -4.55 12.25
N ARG A 458 -3.99 -3.50 13.08
CA ARG A 458 -3.04 -3.23 14.16
C ARG A 458 -3.03 -4.35 15.19
N ARG A 459 -4.20 -4.82 15.62
CA ARG A 459 -4.33 -5.93 16.57
C ARG A 459 -3.62 -7.16 16.03
N SER A 460 -3.90 -7.54 14.78
CA SER A 460 -3.29 -8.72 14.18
C SER A 460 -1.79 -8.56 13.98
N PHE A 461 -1.34 -7.39 13.54
CA PHE A 461 0.08 -7.09 13.36
C PHE A 461 0.86 -7.13 14.68
N ILE A 462 0.32 -6.57 15.76
CA ILE A 462 0.95 -6.58 17.08
C ILE A 462 1.07 -8.00 17.61
N ILE A 463 0.01 -8.81 17.51
CA ILE A 463 0.04 -10.21 17.96
C ILE A 463 1.10 -11.00 17.17
N GLY A 464 1.12 -10.86 15.83
CA GLY A 464 2.14 -11.48 14.98
C GLY A 464 3.56 -11.04 15.35
N LEU A 465 3.79 -9.74 15.54
CA LEU A 465 5.08 -9.20 15.94
C LEU A 465 5.55 -9.71 17.30
N CYS A 466 4.66 -9.86 18.30
CA CYS A 466 5.04 -10.41 19.59
C CYS A 466 5.57 -11.85 19.47
N ILE A 467 4.91 -12.67 18.67
CA ILE A 467 5.34 -14.07 18.45
C ILE A 467 6.67 -14.10 17.71
N ILE A 468 6.84 -13.26 16.69
CA ILE A 468 8.10 -13.19 15.94
C ILE A 468 9.23 -12.62 16.78
N PHE A 469 8.97 -11.69 17.69
CA PHE A 469 10.00 -11.21 18.60
C PHE A 469 10.51 -12.33 19.51
N ILE A 470 9.60 -13.18 20.01
CA ILE A 470 9.97 -14.36 20.81
C ILE A 470 10.76 -15.36 19.95
N GLU A 471 10.23 -15.70 18.76
CA GLU A 471 10.86 -16.61 17.79
C GLU A 471 12.28 -16.16 17.42
N PHE A 472 12.41 -14.91 17.01
CA PHE A 472 13.67 -14.29 16.67
C PHE A 472 14.66 -14.34 17.83
N SER A 473 14.25 -13.98 19.04
CA SER A 473 15.12 -14.02 20.22
C SER A 473 15.61 -15.43 20.55
N MET A 474 14.75 -16.44 20.42
CA MET A 474 15.10 -17.83 20.65
C MET A 474 16.00 -18.37 19.53
N ASN A 475 15.76 -17.99 18.28
CA ASN A 475 16.65 -18.35 17.17
C ASN A 475 18.04 -17.73 17.30
N VAL A 476 18.14 -16.46 17.73
CA VAL A 476 19.43 -15.83 18.04
C VAL A 476 20.16 -16.63 19.12
N SER A 477 19.45 -17.04 20.18
CA SER A 477 20.03 -17.88 21.24
C SER A 477 20.51 -19.23 20.70
N TYR A 478 19.70 -19.92 19.89
CA TYR A 478 20.06 -21.18 19.25
C TYR A 478 21.33 -21.04 18.40
N PHE A 479 21.36 -20.07 17.47
CA PHE A 479 22.51 -19.88 16.60
C PHE A 479 23.75 -19.40 17.35
N THR A 480 23.61 -18.71 18.48
CA THR A 480 24.76 -18.33 19.31
C THR A 480 25.43 -19.57 19.91
N GLN A 481 24.64 -20.59 20.27
CA GLN A 481 25.17 -21.84 20.80
C GLN A 481 25.83 -22.70 19.72
N GLU A 482 25.31 -22.69 18.49
CA GLU A 482 25.86 -23.48 17.37
C GLU A 482 27.08 -22.82 16.70
N ILE A 483 27.09 -21.49 16.55
CA ILE A 483 28.13 -20.75 15.83
C ILE A 483 29.26 -20.31 16.78
N GLY A 484 28.93 -19.92 18.02
CA GLY A 484 29.88 -19.35 18.97
C GLY A 484 29.42 -17.99 19.52
N GLY A 485 29.89 -17.67 20.74
CA GLY A 485 29.53 -16.45 21.47
C GLY A 485 30.51 -15.28 21.32
N ASP A 486 31.49 -15.39 20.42
CA ASP A 486 32.36 -14.28 20.05
C ASP A 486 31.60 -13.22 19.25
N LEU A 487 32.14 -12.00 19.11
CA LEU A 487 31.42 -10.88 18.48
C LEU A 487 31.04 -11.19 17.02
N SER A 488 31.91 -11.89 16.28
CA SER A 488 31.63 -12.40 14.94
C SER A 488 30.54 -13.46 14.93
N GLY A 489 30.61 -14.43 15.86
CA GLY A 489 29.59 -15.45 16.05
C GLY A 489 28.21 -14.84 16.34
N LEU A 490 28.11 -13.92 17.29
CA LEU A 490 26.88 -13.21 17.65
C LEU A 490 26.27 -12.44 16.47
N LEU A 491 27.09 -11.76 15.67
CA LEU A 491 26.60 -11.05 14.49
C LEU A 491 26.06 -12.02 13.44
N LEU A 492 26.77 -13.13 13.21
CA LEU A 492 26.33 -14.17 12.29
C LEU A 492 25.05 -14.87 12.77
N SER A 493 24.92 -15.12 14.08
CA SER A 493 23.71 -15.67 14.71
C SER A 493 22.50 -14.76 14.54
N PHE A 494 22.70 -13.43 14.65
CA PHE A 494 21.65 -12.46 14.39
C PHE A 494 21.19 -12.47 12.94
N VAL A 495 22.13 -12.52 11.99
CA VAL A 495 21.83 -12.60 10.55
C VAL A 495 21.13 -13.94 10.22
N ALA A 496 21.60 -15.05 10.78
CA ALA A 496 20.98 -16.36 10.60
C ALA A 496 19.54 -16.39 11.12
N ALA A 497 19.27 -15.77 12.28
CA ALA A 497 17.93 -15.66 12.84
C ALA A 497 16.97 -14.80 12.00
N LEU A 498 17.46 -13.88 11.16
CA LEU A 498 16.61 -13.09 10.26
C LEU A 498 16.05 -13.90 9.09
N VAL A 499 16.73 -14.97 8.66
CA VAL A 499 16.35 -15.75 7.48
C VAL A 499 14.96 -16.41 7.66
N PRO A 500 14.69 -17.16 8.75
CA PRO A 500 13.36 -17.70 9.03
C PRO A 500 12.28 -16.61 9.08
N THR A 501 12.56 -15.52 9.78
CA THR A 501 11.62 -14.41 9.90
C THR A 501 11.31 -13.77 8.54
N ALA A 502 12.31 -13.57 7.68
CA ALA A 502 12.12 -13.00 6.35
C ALA A 502 11.29 -13.92 5.45
N LEU A 503 11.50 -15.24 5.49
CA LEU A 503 10.72 -16.21 4.74
C LEU A 503 9.24 -16.15 5.13
N LEU A 504 8.94 -16.14 6.44
CA LEU A 504 7.57 -16.04 6.94
C LEU A 504 6.88 -14.75 6.45
N ILE A 505 7.57 -13.62 6.52
CA ILE A 505 7.02 -12.33 6.07
C ILE A 505 6.76 -12.35 4.55
N ALA A 506 7.64 -12.97 3.76
CA ALA A 506 7.45 -13.10 2.31
C ALA A 506 6.22 -13.97 1.97
N GLU A 507 6.10 -15.15 2.60
CA GLU A 507 4.98 -16.07 2.38
C GLU A 507 3.63 -15.44 2.78
N THR A 508 3.59 -14.79 3.94
CA THR A 508 2.38 -14.10 4.43
C THR A 508 2.00 -12.91 3.55
N TYR A 509 2.97 -12.15 3.03
CA TYR A 509 2.72 -11.06 2.09
C TYR A 509 2.16 -11.55 0.76
N MET A 510 2.70 -12.65 0.22
CA MET A 510 2.20 -13.29 -1.00
C MET A 510 0.75 -13.77 -0.83
N LEU A 511 0.46 -14.53 0.24
CA LEU A 511 -0.90 -15.00 0.51
C LEU A 511 -1.89 -13.85 0.73
N SER A 512 -1.46 -12.77 1.39
CA SER A 512 -2.30 -11.59 1.57
C SER A 512 -2.69 -10.92 0.24
N GLN A 513 -1.82 -10.96 -0.77
CA GLN A 513 -2.13 -10.46 -2.12
C GLN A 513 -3.22 -11.31 -2.75
N THR A 514 -3.03 -12.63 -2.76
CA THR A 514 -3.99 -13.57 -3.34
C THR A 514 -5.36 -13.44 -2.66
N LYS A 515 -5.40 -13.36 -1.32
CA LYS A 515 -6.66 -13.13 -0.57
C LYS A 515 -7.33 -11.80 -0.87
N PHE A 516 -6.56 -10.75 -1.13
CA PHE A 516 -7.12 -9.46 -1.54
C PHE A 516 -7.76 -9.55 -2.93
N GLU A 517 -7.10 -10.21 -3.89
CA GLU A 517 -7.63 -10.39 -5.24
C GLU A 517 -8.88 -11.29 -5.26
N ILE A 518 -8.92 -12.32 -4.41
CA ILE A 518 -10.13 -13.14 -4.18
C ILE A 518 -11.26 -12.25 -3.69
N TYR A 519 -11.03 -11.47 -2.61
CA TYR A 519 -12.02 -10.57 -2.05
C TYR A 519 -12.55 -9.58 -3.10
N ALA A 520 -11.68 -8.96 -3.90
CA ALA A 520 -12.10 -8.04 -4.96
C ALA A 520 -13.00 -8.71 -6.02
N CYS A 521 -12.74 -9.98 -6.35
CA CYS A 521 -13.56 -10.74 -7.30
C CYS A 521 -14.89 -11.19 -6.67
N GLU A 522 -14.87 -11.66 -5.42
CA GLU A 522 -16.07 -12.07 -4.68
C GLU A 522 -17.03 -10.89 -4.49
N GLU A 523 -16.50 -9.74 -4.12
CA GLU A 523 -17.28 -8.52 -3.91
C GLU A 523 -17.97 -8.04 -5.20
N LEU A 524 -17.25 -8.11 -6.32
CA LEU A 524 -17.82 -7.81 -7.63
C LEU A 524 -18.97 -8.77 -7.97
N ILE A 525 -18.80 -10.06 -7.68
CA ILE A 525 -19.83 -11.06 -7.92
C ILE A 525 -21.03 -10.85 -6.99
N SER A 526 -20.82 -10.46 -5.73
CA SER A 526 -21.92 -10.21 -4.79
C SER A 526 -22.76 -8.99 -5.14
N GLU A 527 -22.17 -7.99 -5.79
CA GLU A 527 -22.88 -6.78 -6.26
C GLU A 527 -23.62 -7.00 -7.59
N LEU A 528 -23.55 -8.20 -8.17
CA LEU A 528 -24.18 -8.52 -9.44
C LEU A 528 -25.68 -8.88 -9.24
N ASP A 529 -26.58 -7.94 -9.50
CA ASP A 529 -28.05 -8.15 -9.51
C ASP A 529 -28.49 -8.82 -10.83
N ARG A 530 -27.95 -10.01 -11.10
CA ARG A 530 -28.42 -10.88 -12.20
C ARG A 530 -28.49 -12.31 -11.69
N ASP A 531 -29.69 -12.69 -11.26
CA ASP A 531 -30.07 -14.11 -11.15
C ASP A 531 -30.11 -14.78 -12.53
#